data_AF-A0A9E2HFQ4-F1
#
_entry.id   AF-A0A9E2HFQ4-F1
#
_cell.length_a   1.000
_cell.length_b   1.000
_cell.length_c   1.000
_cell.angle_alpha   90.00
_cell.angle_beta   90.00
_cell.angle_gamma   90.00
#
_symmetry.space_group_name_H-M   'P 1'
#
loop_
_entity.id
_entity.type
_entity.pdbx_description
1 polymer ?
#
loop_
_entity_poly.entity_id
_entity_poly.type
_entity_poly.pdbx_seq_one_letter_code
_entity_poly.pdbx_strand_id
1 'polypeptide(L)'
;VIKTPLGAIYHGGDFKFDLTPLDNRPPNFKKMVNLSKNGILCLLSDCLRSERPGFTPSESTLSQALEREIVHCPGRLIFTTMSSQIHRIQQAIDIAASHGRQISFIGRSMERNVLTAQRLGFLKFSRKNVINPKRLKSFPDRKLCLIVAGSQGQESSSLTRYASGYHKLLKIKPNDKVVYSTDIIPGNEQAVYRVIDDLAKAGVQLAYQDTDDDLHVSGHASAGELQLLIHLVSPHYLYPIGGAFRHMNRYFQLAEELGYRREQTIAPQTGQVVEFDSSGRFRLAETLKLEPLFINQNELKK
;
A
#
# COMPACT_ATOMS: atom_id res chain seq x y z
N VAL A 1 13.40 -11.25 -12.33
CA VAL A 1 14.66 -11.23 -13.10
C VAL A 1 14.37 -11.77 -14.47
N ILE A 2 14.71 -11.00 -15.50
CA ILE A 2 14.54 -11.36 -16.91
C ILE A 2 15.94 -11.63 -17.46
N LYS A 3 16.19 -12.86 -17.91
CA LYS A 3 17.49 -13.23 -18.48
C LYS A 3 17.49 -12.92 -19.97
N THR A 4 18.54 -12.27 -20.45
CA THR A 4 18.76 -11.98 -21.87
C THR A 4 20.17 -12.44 -22.27
N PRO A 5 20.46 -12.59 -23.57
CA PRO A 5 21.83 -12.88 -24.03
C PRO A 5 22.86 -11.81 -23.61
N LEU A 6 22.44 -10.56 -23.39
CA LEU A 6 23.31 -9.44 -23.00
C LEU A 6 23.52 -9.33 -21.49
N GLY A 7 22.75 -10.08 -20.70
CA GLY A 7 22.78 -10.03 -19.23
C GLY A 7 21.39 -10.03 -18.61
N ALA A 8 21.36 -10.03 -17.28
CA ALA A 8 20.12 -10.08 -16.52
C ALA A 8 19.55 -8.67 -16.27
N ILE A 9 18.24 -8.53 -16.45
CA ILE A 9 17.47 -7.36 -16.02
C ILE A 9 16.80 -7.70 -14.70
N TYR A 10 17.12 -6.93 -13.66
CA TYR A 10 16.45 -7.04 -12.36
C TYR A 10 15.26 -6.07 -12.35
N HIS A 11 14.04 -6.58 -12.19
CA HIS A 11 12.85 -5.77 -12.05
C HIS A 11 12.40 -5.76 -10.58
N GLY A 12 12.84 -4.76 -9.83
CA GLY A 12 12.34 -4.42 -8.51
C GLY A 12 11.12 -3.51 -8.65
N GLY A 13 9.94 -4.10 -8.83
CA GLY A 13 8.67 -3.34 -8.74
C GLY A 13 8.43 -2.86 -7.31
N ASP A 14 7.20 -2.44 -6.99
CA ASP A 14 6.84 -1.97 -5.65
C ASP A 14 7.33 -2.91 -4.54
N PHE A 15 8.19 -2.40 -3.66
CA PHE A 15 8.83 -3.18 -2.61
C PHE A 15 9.16 -2.33 -1.40
N LYS A 16 9.33 -2.98 -0.25
CA LYS A 16 10.13 -2.51 0.90
C LYS A 16 10.89 -3.68 1.49
N PHE A 17 11.90 -3.41 2.31
CA PHE A 17 12.64 -4.41 3.06
C PHE A 17 12.15 -4.52 4.49
N ASP A 18 10.96 -5.12 4.65
CA ASP A 18 10.44 -5.47 5.96
C ASP A 18 11.19 -6.68 6.54
N LEU A 19 11.97 -6.46 7.60
CA LEU A 19 12.76 -7.52 8.25
C LEU A 19 11.94 -8.39 9.21
N THR A 20 10.76 -7.93 9.60
CA THR A 20 9.84 -8.61 10.52
C THR A 20 8.41 -8.64 9.95
N PRO A 21 8.22 -9.18 8.72
CA PRO A 21 6.92 -9.16 8.07
C PRO A 21 5.94 -10.11 8.76
N LEU A 22 4.67 -9.74 8.75
CA LEU A 22 3.60 -10.46 9.46
C LEU A 22 3.35 -11.88 8.94
N ASP A 23 3.66 -12.15 7.67
CA ASP A 23 3.52 -13.48 7.06
C ASP A 23 4.76 -14.36 7.22
N ASN A 24 5.79 -13.88 7.94
CA ASN A 24 7.10 -14.52 8.10
C ASN A 24 7.80 -14.81 6.76
N ARG A 25 7.58 -13.99 5.73
CA ARG A 25 8.27 -14.08 4.44
C ARG A 25 9.21 -12.89 4.24
N PRO A 26 10.38 -12.88 4.92
CA PRO A 26 11.32 -11.78 4.78
C PRO A 26 11.90 -11.69 3.36
N PRO A 27 12.41 -10.51 2.97
CA PRO A 27 13.15 -10.33 1.73
C PRO A 27 14.29 -11.35 1.60
N ASN A 28 14.41 -11.95 0.42
CA ASN A 28 15.47 -12.93 0.16
C ASN A 28 16.77 -12.25 -0.28
N PHE A 29 17.49 -11.64 0.68
CA PHE A 29 18.76 -10.96 0.42
C PHE A 29 19.82 -11.88 -0.17
N LYS A 30 19.90 -13.13 0.30
CA LYS A 30 20.84 -14.14 -0.24
C LYS A 30 20.63 -14.35 -1.74
N LYS A 31 19.37 -14.41 -2.19
CA LYS A 31 19.05 -14.53 -3.62
C LYS A 31 19.45 -13.29 -4.40
N MET A 32 19.25 -12.08 -3.87
CA MET A 32 19.68 -10.83 -4.50
C MET A 32 21.21 -10.81 -4.71
N VAL A 33 21.98 -11.10 -3.66
CA VAL A 33 23.46 -11.15 -3.73
C VAL A 33 23.95 -12.27 -4.65
N ASN A 34 23.31 -13.44 -4.66
CA ASN A 34 23.71 -14.50 -5.59
C ASN A 34 23.40 -14.15 -7.05
N LEU A 35 22.36 -13.36 -7.31
CA LEU A 35 22.05 -12.87 -8.65
C LEU A 35 23.10 -11.85 -9.12
N SER A 36 23.59 -10.97 -8.25
CA SER A 36 24.58 -9.95 -8.61
C SER A 36 25.94 -10.52 -9.02
N LYS A 37 26.31 -11.72 -8.52
CA LYS A 37 27.55 -12.42 -8.91
C LYS A 37 27.71 -12.67 -10.40
N ASN A 38 26.61 -12.83 -11.13
CA ASN A 38 26.64 -13.06 -12.58
C ASN A 38 26.55 -11.76 -13.40
N GLY A 39 26.60 -10.60 -12.73
CA GLY A 39 26.37 -9.29 -13.33
C GLY A 39 24.89 -9.03 -13.62
N ILE A 40 24.43 -7.85 -13.23
CA ILE A 40 23.09 -7.35 -13.60
C ILE A 40 23.29 -6.23 -14.62
N LEU A 41 22.73 -6.38 -15.81
CA LEU A 41 22.82 -5.38 -16.87
C LEU A 41 22.06 -4.12 -16.48
N CYS A 42 20.80 -4.27 -16.05
CA CYS A 42 19.96 -3.14 -15.69
C CYS A 42 19.06 -3.48 -14.50
N LEU A 43 18.97 -2.56 -13.55
CA LEU A 43 17.99 -2.58 -12.47
C LEU A 43 16.87 -1.59 -12.79
N LEU A 44 15.67 -2.13 -13.01
CA LEU A 44 14.41 -1.37 -12.97
C LEU A 44 13.96 -1.34 -11.51
N SER A 45 13.94 -0.18 -10.88
CA SER A 45 13.59 -0.05 -9.46
C SER A 45 12.47 0.95 -9.25
N ASP A 46 11.49 0.59 -8.42
CA ASP A 46 10.61 1.57 -7.80
C ASP A 46 11.43 2.72 -7.22
N CYS A 47 10.96 3.95 -7.44
CA CYS A 47 11.58 5.16 -6.93
C CYS A 47 10.57 6.05 -6.19
N LEU A 48 9.32 5.63 -6.00
CA LEU A 48 8.22 6.46 -5.51
C LEU A 48 8.54 7.21 -4.22
N ARG A 49 9.35 6.62 -3.34
CA ARG A 49 9.75 7.21 -2.04
C ARG A 49 11.24 7.56 -1.93
N SER A 50 11.91 7.82 -3.05
CA SER A 50 13.32 8.24 -3.07
C SER A 50 13.59 9.53 -2.26
N GLU A 51 12.58 10.39 -2.09
CA GLU A 51 12.66 11.62 -1.30
C GLU A 51 12.49 11.40 0.20
N ARG A 52 12.11 10.19 0.64
CA ARG A 52 11.91 9.88 2.06
C ARG A 52 13.20 9.29 2.62
N PRO A 53 13.84 9.96 3.60
CA PRO A 53 15.10 9.48 4.15
C PRO A 53 14.90 8.22 5.01
N GLY A 54 16.00 7.52 5.28
CA GLY A 54 16.02 6.37 6.17
C GLY A 54 15.33 5.12 5.59
N PHE A 55 14.77 4.31 6.48
CA PHE A 55 14.14 3.02 6.17
C PHE A 55 12.66 3.08 6.51
N THR A 56 11.83 2.50 5.65
CA THR A 56 10.40 2.33 5.90
C THR A 56 10.19 1.35 7.06
N PRO A 57 9.36 1.67 8.07
CA PRO A 57 9.07 0.75 9.17
C PRO A 57 8.49 -0.61 8.73
N SER A 58 8.58 -1.58 9.63
CA SER A 58 7.90 -2.87 9.47
C SER A 58 6.38 -2.73 9.60
N GLU A 59 5.60 -3.55 8.89
CA GLU A 59 4.15 -3.64 9.14
C GLU A 59 3.82 -4.07 10.58
N SER A 60 4.73 -4.78 11.25
CA SER A 60 4.54 -5.26 12.63
C SER A 60 4.40 -4.14 13.66
N THR A 61 4.93 -2.93 13.39
CA THR A 61 4.86 -1.80 14.34
C THR A 61 3.42 -1.28 14.49
N LEU A 62 2.60 -1.40 13.44
CA LEU A 62 1.22 -0.91 13.39
C LEU A 62 0.31 -1.61 14.41
N SER A 63 0.62 -2.87 14.77
CA SER A 63 -0.19 -3.62 15.74
C SER A 63 -0.32 -2.88 17.08
N GLN A 64 0.75 -2.21 17.53
CA GLN A 64 0.74 -1.47 18.79
C GLN A 64 -0.17 -0.25 18.72
N ALA A 65 -0.14 0.50 17.61
CA ALA A 65 -1.02 1.64 17.41
C ALA A 65 -2.48 1.20 17.40
N LEU A 66 -2.80 0.16 16.62
CA LEU A 66 -4.17 -0.36 16.56
C LEU A 66 -4.67 -0.88 17.92
N GLU A 67 -3.80 -1.54 18.70
CA GLU A 67 -4.11 -1.97 20.07
C GLU A 67 -4.55 -0.79 20.96
N ARG A 68 -3.77 0.31 20.97
CA ARG A 68 -4.12 1.54 21.72
C ARG A 68 -5.50 2.05 21.32
N GLU A 69 -5.79 2.03 20.02
CA GLU A 69 -7.06 2.52 19.50
C GLU A 69 -8.26 1.67 19.93
N ILE A 70 -8.09 0.33 20.01
CA ILE A 70 -9.13 -0.61 20.44
C ILE A 70 -9.44 -0.49 21.93
N VAL A 71 -8.40 -0.37 22.77
CA VAL A 71 -8.53 -0.29 24.24
C VAL A 71 -9.35 0.92 24.66
N HIS A 72 -9.18 2.04 23.97
CA HIS A 72 -9.90 3.30 24.25
C HIS A 72 -11.19 3.49 23.42
N CYS A 73 -11.76 2.41 22.87
CA CYS A 73 -12.97 2.47 22.03
C CYS A 73 -14.21 1.96 22.78
N PRO A 74 -15.00 2.81 23.46
CA PRO A 74 -16.18 2.37 24.22
C PRO A 74 -17.35 1.90 23.33
N GLY A 75 -17.44 2.38 22.09
CA GLY A 75 -18.44 1.97 21.10
C GLY A 75 -17.90 1.01 20.04
N ARG A 76 -18.47 1.10 18.84
CA ARG A 76 -18.01 0.30 17.70
C ARG A 76 -16.70 0.87 17.19
N LEU A 77 -15.78 -0.04 16.85
CA LEU A 77 -14.58 0.33 16.12
C LEU A 77 -14.86 0.21 14.61
N ILE A 78 -14.70 1.29 13.88
CA ILE A 78 -14.78 1.32 12.41
C ILE A 78 -13.36 1.46 11.88
N PHE A 79 -12.79 0.37 11.42
CA PHE A 79 -11.44 0.35 10.86
C PHE A 79 -11.52 0.46 9.33
N THR A 80 -10.77 1.40 8.74
CA THR A 80 -10.70 1.55 7.28
C THR A 80 -9.27 1.50 6.77
N THR A 81 -9.08 0.75 5.68
CA THR A 81 -7.81 0.62 4.97
C THR A 81 -8.07 0.24 3.51
N MET A 82 -7.01 0.20 2.70
CA MET A 82 -7.11 -0.33 1.33
C MET A 82 -7.49 -1.81 1.36
N SER A 83 -8.49 -2.21 0.57
CA SER A 83 -8.95 -3.62 0.56
C SER A 83 -7.90 -4.61 0.06
N SER A 84 -6.83 -4.14 -0.58
CA SER A 84 -5.67 -4.94 -1.02
C SER A 84 -4.62 -5.13 0.10
N GLN A 85 -4.65 -4.36 1.18
CA GLN A 85 -3.72 -4.49 2.30
C GLN A 85 -4.12 -5.66 3.22
N ILE A 86 -3.93 -6.89 2.74
CA ILE A 86 -4.35 -8.12 3.43
C ILE A 86 -3.68 -8.26 4.81
N HIS A 87 -2.39 -7.92 4.93
CA HIS A 87 -1.67 -7.98 6.22
C HIS A 87 -2.31 -7.08 7.29
N ARG A 88 -2.75 -5.89 6.88
CA ARG A 88 -3.38 -4.92 7.77
C ARG A 88 -4.79 -5.34 8.19
N ILE A 89 -5.52 -5.96 7.27
CA ILE A 89 -6.80 -6.61 7.57
C ILE A 89 -6.59 -7.76 8.57
N GLN A 90 -5.53 -8.57 8.42
CA GLN A 90 -5.19 -9.62 9.38
C GLN A 90 -4.92 -9.05 10.78
N GLN A 91 -4.10 -8.01 10.91
CA GLN A 91 -3.85 -7.34 12.19
C GLN A 91 -5.14 -6.85 12.84
N ALA A 92 -6.00 -6.17 12.06
CA ALA A 92 -7.27 -5.68 12.58
C ALA A 92 -8.19 -6.80 13.07
N ILE A 93 -8.21 -7.95 12.38
CA ILE A 93 -8.94 -9.12 12.83
C ILE A 93 -8.37 -9.67 14.14
N ASP A 94 -7.06 -9.89 14.20
CA ASP A 94 -6.40 -10.54 15.33
C ASP A 94 -6.53 -9.71 16.60
N ILE A 95 -6.29 -8.41 16.50
CA ILE A 95 -6.40 -7.45 17.61
C ILE A 95 -7.86 -7.27 18.03
N ALA A 96 -8.80 -7.18 17.09
CA ALA A 96 -10.22 -7.13 17.45
C ALA A 96 -10.67 -8.41 18.17
N ALA A 97 -10.25 -9.58 17.67
CA ALA A 97 -10.61 -10.87 18.25
C ALA A 97 -9.99 -11.07 19.65
N SER A 98 -8.76 -10.64 19.88
CA SER A 98 -8.11 -10.70 21.20
C SER A 98 -8.86 -9.87 22.26
N HIS A 99 -9.50 -8.77 21.84
CA HIS A 99 -10.36 -7.94 22.69
C HIS A 99 -11.82 -8.45 22.78
N GLY A 100 -12.08 -9.65 22.25
CA GLY A 100 -13.39 -10.27 22.23
C GLY A 100 -14.42 -9.47 21.42
N ARG A 101 -13.99 -8.74 20.39
CA ARG A 101 -14.88 -8.11 19.41
C ARG A 101 -15.19 -9.08 18.27
N GLN A 102 -16.42 -8.98 17.77
CA GLN A 102 -16.89 -9.63 16.56
C GLN A 102 -16.59 -8.72 15.36
N ILE A 103 -16.13 -9.34 14.28
CA ILE A 103 -15.68 -8.67 13.07
C ILE A 103 -16.79 -8.69 12.02
N SER A 104 -16.97 -7.58 11.29
CA SER A 104 -17.80 -7.55 10.09
C SER A 104 -17.07 -6.81 8.98
N PHE A 105 -16.97 -7.42 7.80
CA PHE A 105 -16.44 -6.77 6.60
C PHE A 105 -17.55 -6.05 5.86
N ILE A 106 -17.30 -4.83 5.42
CA ILE A 106 -18.33 -3.97 4.83
C ILE A 106 -17.78 -3.29 3.57
N GLY A 107 -18.42 -3.62 2.44
CA GLY A 107 -18.12 -3.05 1.14
C GLY A 107 -17.64 -4.12 0.17
N ARG A 108 -18.10 -4.02 -1.09
CA ARG A 108 -17.92 -5.05 -2.12
C ARG A 108 -16.46 -5.45 -2.34
N SER A 109 -15.55 -4.46 -2.43
CA SER A 109 -14.12 -4.73 -2.63
C SER A 109 -13.48 -5.41 -1.42
N MET A 110 -13.84 -4.98 -0.20
CA MET A 110 -13.36 -5.57 1.05
C MET A 110 -13.82 -7.03 1.16
N GLU A 111 -15.12 -7.28 1.00
CA GLU A 111 -15.70 -8.63 1.07
C GLU A 111 -15.07 -9.56 0.02
N ARG A 112 -14.94 -9.10 -1.22
CA ARG A 112 -14.31 -9.89 -2.30
C ARG A 112 -12.86 -10.24 -1.97
N ASN A 113 -12.05 -9.26 -1.56
CA ASN A 113 -10.63 -9.46 -1.31
C ASN A 113 -10.41 -10.36 -0.08
N VAL A 114 -11.18 -10.18 0.99
CA VAL A 114 -11.15 -11.04 2.18
C VAL A 114 -11.49 -12.48 1.84
N LEU A 115 -12.56 -12.72 1.07
CA LEU A 115 -12.96 -14.06 0.66
C LEU A 115 -11.92 -14.74 -0.23
N THR A 116 -11.27 -13.98 -1.12
CA THR A 116 -10.19 -14.51 -1.97
C THR A 116 -8.94 -14.80 -1.16
N ALA A 117 -8.50 -13.87 -0.31
CA ALA A 117 -7.33 -14.03 0.54
C ALA A 117 -7.48 -15.20 1.53
N GLN A 118 -8.69 -15.38 2.10
CA GLN A 118 -9.00 -16.52 2.94
C GLN A 118 -8.91 -17.84 2.19
N ARG A 119 -9.49 -17.92 0.97
CA ARG A 119 -9.42 -19.13 0.13
C ARG A 119 -7.99 -19.51 -0.25
N LEU A 120 -7.14 -18.52 -0.48
CA LEU A 120 -5.73 -18.70 -0.82
C LEU A 120 -4.82 -18.92 0.41
N GLY A 121 -5.36 -18.83 1.63
CA GLY A 121 -4.61 -19.02 2.87
C GLY A 121 -3.76 -17.81 3.31
N PHE A 122 -3.91 -16.65 2.68
CA PHE A 122 -3.23 -15.41 3.07
C PHE A 122 -3.92 -14.69 4.23
N LEU A 123 -5.19 -15.00 4.49
CA LEU A 123 -5.96 -14.42 5.58
C LEU A 123 -6.58 -15.55 6.42
N LYS A 124 -6.38 -15.51 7.73
CA LYS A 124 -6.79 -16.55 8.67
C LYS A 124 -7.68 -15.95 9.74
N PHE A 125 -8.89 -16.49 9.86
CA PHE A 125 -9.82 -16.11 10.92
C PHE A 125 -10.87 -17.19 11.16
N SER A 126 -11.34 -17.27 12.40
CA SER A 126 -12.47 -18.12 12.74
C SER A 126 -13.77 -17.53 12.18
N ARG A 127 -14.56 -18.33 11.47
CA ARG A 127 -15.91 -17.92 11.04
C ARG A 127 -16.83 -17.57 12.21
N LYS A 128 -16.54 -18.07 13.42
CA LYS A 128 -17.30 -17.73 14.63
C LYS A 128 -17.10 -16.28 15.06
N ASN A 129 -15.97 -15.67 14.68
CA ASN A 129 -15.64 -14.28 15.02
C ASN A 129 -16.16 -13.31 13.97
N VAL A 130 -16.67 -13.79 12.83
CA VAL A 130 -17.14 -12.97 11.73
C VAL A 130 -18.65 -13.03 11.64
N ILE A 131 -19.29 -11.86 11.68
CA ILE A 131 -20.75 -11.74 11.65
C ILE A 131 -21.21 -11.07 10.37
N ASN A 132 -22.39 -11.46 9.91
CA ASN A 132 -23.02 -10.85 8.75
C ASN A 132 -23.43 -9.40 9.07
N PRO A 133 -23.17 -8.42 8.19
CA PRO A 133 -23.57 -7.01 8.40
C PRO A 133 -25.06 -6.81 8.74
N LYS A 134 -25.94 -7.71 8.30
CA LYS A 134 -27.39 -7.65 8.61
C LYS A 134 -27.70 -7.96 10.08
N ARG A 135 -26.80 -8.61 10.80
CA ARG A 135 -26.96 -9.03 12.21
C ARG A 135 -26.30 -8.08 13.21
N LEU A 136 -25.67 -6.98 12.75
CA LEU A 136 -24.94 -6.05 13.62
C LEU A 136 -25.77 -5.54 14.80
N LYS A 137 -27.08 -5.28 14.58
CA LYS A 137 -27.99 -4.79 15.62
C LYS A 137 -28.18 -5.76 16.80
N SER A 138 -27.85 -7.03 16.64
CA SER A 138 -27.97 -8.06 17.68
C SER A 138 -26.77 -8.14 18.61
N PHE A 139 -25.75 -7.30 18.42
CA PHE A 139 -24.52 -7.30 19.21
C PHE A 139 -24.34 -5.96 19.94
N PRO A 140 -23.80 -5.96 21.17
CA PRO A 140 -23.41 -4.73 21.86
C PRO A 140 -22.35 -3.97 21.05
N ASP A 141 -22.45 -2.64 21.00
CA ASP A 141 -21.57 -1.80 20.16
C ASP A 141 -20.08 -1.99 20.50
N ARG A 142 -19.73 -2.04 21.79
CA ARG A 142 -18.36 -2.31 22.28
C ARG A 142 -17.77 -3.67 21.84
N LYS A 143 -18.64 -4.59 21.37
CA LYS A 143 -18.25 -5.92 20.89
C LYS A 143 -18.11 -5.95 19.37
N LEU A 144 -18.13 -4.81 18.68
CA LEU A 144 -18.04 -4.75 17.22
C LEU A 144 -16.75 -4.10 16.75
N CYS A 145 -16.14 -4.73 15.74
CA CYS A 145 -15.12 -4.18 14.87
C CYS A 145 -15.58 -4.30 13.42
N LEU A 146 -15.77 -3.18 12.74
CA LEU A 146 -16.26 -3.10 11.37
C LEU A 146 -15.09 -2.72 10.47
N ILE A 147 -14.72 -3.60 9.54
CA ILE A 147 -13.65 -3.33 8.57
C ILE A 147 -14.31 -2.83 7.28
N VAL A 148 -14.19 -1.53 7.02
CA VAL A 148 -15.02 -0.80 6.05
C VAL A 148 -14.17 -0.28 4.89
N ALA A 149 -14.59 -0.57 3.65
CA ALA A 149 -13.98 0.00 2.45
C ALA A 149 -14.34 1.49 2.26
N GLY A 150 -13.42 2.24 1.65
CA GLY A 150 -13.63 3.66 1.33
C GLY A 150 -12.59 4.60 1.91
N SER A 151 -11.40 4.09 2.24
CA SER A 151 -10.37 4.85 2.95
C SER A 151 -9.81 6.06 2.17
N GLN A 152 -10.09 6.16 0.87
CA GLN A 152 -9.69 7.27 0.00
C GLN A 152 -10.87 8.21 -0.33
N GLY A 153 -11.95 8.17 0.45
CA GLY A 153 -13.09 9.08 0.29
C GLY A 153 -13.92 8.87 -0.99
N GLN A 154 -13.80 7.72 -1.66
CA GLN A 154 -14.51 7.49 -2.92
C GLN A 154 -16.03 7.64 -2.72
N GLU A 155 -16.67 8.42 -3.58
CA GLU A 155 -18.06 8.89 -3.42
C GLU A 155 -19.07 7.75 -3.14
N SER A 156 -18.93 6.62 -3.84
CA SER A 156 -19.82 5.46 -3.69
C SER A 156 -19.41 4.45 -2.62
N SER A 157 -18.34 4.72 -1.87
CA SER A 157 -17.78 3.80 -0.89
C SER A 157 -18.68 3.61 0.34
N SER A 158 -18.45 2.50 1.06
CA SER A 158 -19.20 2.22 2.28
C SER A 158 -18.92 3.25 3.37
N LEU A 159 -17.66 3.70 3.51
CA LEU A 159 -17.28 4.70 4.49
C LEU A 159 -17.89 6.07 4.20
N THR A 160 -17.83 6.56 2.96
CA THR A 160 -18.44 7.85 2.57
C THR A 160 -19.96 7.84 2.80
N ARG A 161 -20.63 6.73 2.46
CA ARG A 161 -22.08 6.58 2.74
C ARG A 161 -22.37 6.50 4.24
N TYR A 162 -21.47 5.94 5.02
CA TYR A 162 -21.62 5.87 6.47
C TYR A 162 -21.48 7.27 7.10
N ALA A 163 -20.46 8.03 6.72
CA ALA A 163 -20.22 9.40 7.15
C ALA A 163 -21.40 10.33 6.81
N SER A 164 -21.91 10.25 5.58
CA SER A 164 -23.07 11.03 5.13
C SER A 164 -24.42 10.53 5.65
N GLY A 165 -24.46 9.46 6.45
CA GLY A 165 -25.69 8.90 7.01
C GLY A 165 -26.56 8.12 6.01
N TYR A 166 -26.16 7.94 4.75
CA TYR A 166 -26.93 7.24 3.72
C TYR A 166 -26.63 5.73 3.60
N HIS A 167 -25.72 5.18 4.41
CA HIS A 167 -25.43 3.75 4.35
C HIS A 167 -26.64 2.90 4.77
N LYS A 168 -26.99 1.89 3.97
CA LYS A 168 -28.21 1.09 4.15
C LYS A 168 -28.22 0.28 5.45
N LEU A 169 -27.04 -0.19 5.88
CA LEU A 169 -26.89 -1.09 7.03
C LEU A 169 -26.19 -0.46 8.24
N LEU A 170 -25.58 0.71 8.05
CA LEU A 170 -24.79 1.38 9.08
C LEU A 170 -25.31 2.80 9.25
N LYS A 171 -25.59 3.18 10.48
CA LYS A 171 -25.88 4.56 10.88
C LYS A 171 -24.89 4.92 11.97
N ILE A 172 -24.44 6.17 12.00
CA ILE A 172 -23.57 6.68 13.08
C ILE A 172 -24.31 6.51 14.41
N LYS A 173 -23.57 6.10 15.44
CA LYS A 173 -24.02 5.97 16.81
C LYS A 173 -23.12 6.79 17.73
N PRO A 174 -23.61 7.19 18.90
CA PRO A 174 -22.75 7.75 19.94
C PRO A 174 -21.60 6.80 20.25
N ASN A 175 -20.42 7.36 20.50
CA ASN A 175 -19.19 6.65 20.87
C ASN A 175 -18.59 5.75 19.78
N ASP A 176 -19.04 5.86 18.53
CA ASP A 176 -18.29 5.26 17.43
C ASP A 176 -16.91 5.89 17.31
N LYS A 177 -15.93 5.04 16.98
CA LYS A 177 -14.57 5.45 16.69
C LYS A 177 -14.18 4.96 15.30
N VAL A 178 -13.69 5.86 14.44
CA VAL A 178 -13.19 5.53 13.11
C VAL A 178 -11.66 5.65 13.10
N VAL A 179 -11.00 4.58 12.67
CA VAL A 179 -9.54 4.48 12.55
C VAL A 179 -9.19 4.36 11.06
N TYR A 180 -8.47 5.34 10.53
CA TYR A 180 -7.91 5.34 9.19
C TYR A 180 -6.50 4.78 9.22
N SER A 181 -6.32 3.65 8.55
CA SER A 181 -5.04 2.95 8.47
C SER A 181 -4.53 2.91 7.03
N THR A 182 -4.41 4.11 6.45
CA THR A 182 -3.96 4.38 5.08
C THR A 182 -3.35 5.77 5.01
N ASP A 183 -2.31 5.95 4.19
CA ASP A 183 -1.94 7.28 3.68
C ASP A 183 -3.00 7.77 2.69
N ILE A 184 -3.14 9.09 2.60
CA ILE A 184 -3.91 9.74 1.55
C ILE A 184 -3.12 9.68 0.24
N ILE A 185 -3.73 9.15 -0.81
CA ILE A 185 -3.13 9.14 -2.14
C ILE A 185 -3.20 10.57 -2.70
N PRO A 186 -2.09 11.11 -3.25
CA PRO A 186 -2.09 12.43 -3.87
C PRO A 186 -3.21 12.62 -4.89
N GLY A 187 -3.99 13.69 -4.75
CA GLY A 187 -5.18 13.99 -5.54
C GLY A 187 -6.51 13.58 -4.86
N ASN A 188 -6.48 12.77 -3.80
CA ASN A 188 -7.67 12.37 -3.05
C ASN A 188 -7.88 13.14 -1.74
N GLU A 189 -7.01 14.10 -1.40
CA GLU A 189 -7.00 14.82 -0.13
C GLU A 189 -8.37 15.42 0.17
N GLN A 190 -8.96 16.15 -0.77
CA GLN A 190 -10.27 16.78 -0.59
C GLN A 190 -11.37 15.75 -0.33
N ALA A 191 -11.34 14.60 -1.00
CA ALA A 191 -12.34 13.55 -0.84
C ALA A 191 -12.22 12.89 0.53
N VAL A 192 -11.00 12.60 0.99
CA VAL A 192 -10.73 12.01 2.31
C VAL A 192 -11.12 12.98 3.41
N TYR A 193 -10.62 14.22 3.37
CA TYR A 193 -10.88 15.22 4.41
C TYR A 193 -12.37 15.59 4.50
N ARG A 194 -13.11 15.60 3.38
CA ARG A 194 -14.57 15.75 3.44
C ARG A 194 -15.24 14.66 4.28
N VAL A 195 -14.84 13.40 4.11
CA VAL A 195 -15.40 12.28 4.89
C VAL A 195 -15.03 12.38 6.36
N ILE A 196 -13.78 12.75 6.65
CA ILE A 196 -13.30 13.01 8.02
C ILE A 196 -14.12 14.13 8.67
N ASP A 197 -14.31 15.26 7.98
CA ASP A 197 -15.11 16.39 8.46
C ASP A 197 -16.56 16.03 8.72
N ASP A 198 -17.19 15.25 7.84
CA ASP A 198 -18.57 14.81 8.02
C ASP A 198 -18.72 13.87 9.22
N LEU A 199 -17.74 12.99 9.46
CA LEU A 199 -17.69 12.16 10.67
C LEU A 199 -17.45 13.02 11.93
N ALA A 200 -16.57 14.02 11.85
CA ALA A 200 -16.26 14.91 12.97
C ALA A 200 -17.50 15.75 13.36
N LYS A 201 -18.22 16.31 12.37
CA LYS A 201 -19.50 17.02 12.58
C LYS A 201 -20.54 16.14 13.26
N ALA A 202 -20.53 14.83 12.99
CA ALA A 202 -21.41 13.87 13.62
C ALA A 202 -20.94 13.41 15.02
N GLY A 203 -19.85 13.97 15.54
CA GLY A 203 -19.32 13.67 16.87
C GLY A 203 -18.60 12.32 16.98
N VAL A 204 -18.16 11.76 15.85
CA VAL A 204 -17.41 10.49 15.82
C VAL A 204 -15.97 10.73 16.27
N GLN A 205 -15.43 9.83 17.08
CA GLN A 205 -14.00 9.86 17.45
C GLN A 205 -13.14 9.41 16.26
N LEU A 206 -12.09 10.15 15.93
CA LEU A 206 -11.29 9.91 14.73
C LEU A 206 -9.82 9.70 15.09
N ALA A 207 -9.22 8.66 14.50
CA ALA A 207 -7.78 8.46 14.50
C ALA A 207 -7.33 8.23 13.05
N TYR A 208 -6.40 9.07 12.57
CA TYR A 208 -5.92 9.10 11.20
C TYR A 208 -4.51 9.71 11.18
N GLN A 209 -3.86 9.74 10.02
CA GLN A 209 -2.44 10.13 9.90
C GLN A 209 -2.08 11.43 10.68
N ASP A 210 -2.89 12.50 10.59
CA ASP A 210 -2.56 13.77 11.24
C ASP A 210 -2.75 13.75 12.78
N THR A 211 -3.36 12.69 13.34
CA THR A 211 -3.54 12.51 14.79
C THR A 211 -2.73 11.35 15.37
N ASP A 212 -2.41 10.33 14.58
CA ASP A 212 -1.49 9.24 14.93
C ASP A 212 -0.84 8.68 13.64
N ASP A 213 0.41 9.07 13.41
CA ASP A 213 1.22 8.63 12.27
C ASP A 213 1.56 7.13 12.31
N ASP A 214 1.46 6.46 13.48
CA ASP A 214 1.77 5.03 13.61
C ASP A 214 0.68 4.13 13.02
N LEU A 215 -0.47 4.69 12.64
CA LEU A 215 -1.60 3.97 12.06
C LEU A 215 -1.40 3.58 10.59
N HIS A 216 -0.32 4.03 9.96
CA HIS A 216 0.03 3.62 8.61
C HIS A 216 1.52 3.40 8.44
N VAL A 217 1.85 2.42 7.61
CA VAL A 217 3.20 2.24 7.09
C VAL A 217 3.10 2.03 5.59
N SER A 218 3.96 2.73 4.86
CA SER A 218 4.02 2.62 3.41
C SER A 218 4.46 1.22 2.96
N GLY A 219 4.00 0.80 1.79
CA GLY A 219 4.45 -0.41 1.13
C GLY A 219 5.74 -0.23 0.30
N HIS A 220 6.22 1.01 0.15
CA HIS A 220 7.34 1.36 -0.71
C HIS A 220 8.62 1.65 0.10
N ALA A 221 9.75 1.32 -0.51
CA ALA A 221 11.10 1.48 0.02
C ALA A 221 11.49 2.96 0.11
N SER A 222 11.95 3.39 1.28
CA SER A 222 12.53 4.72 1.47
C SER A 222 13.99 4.74 0.99
N ALA A 223 14.62 5.92 0.95
CA ALA A 223 15.94 6.14 0.35
C ALA A 223 17.01 5.12 0.77
N GLY A 224 17.07 4.76 2.06
CA GLY A 224 18.05 3.81 2.58
C GLY A 224 17.84 2.38 2.04
N GLU A 225 16.59 1.95 1.86
CA GLU A 225 16.26 0.64 1.28
C GLU A 225 16.53 0.62 -0.23
N LEU A 226 16.29 1.73 -0.92
CA LEU A 226 16.61 1.90 -2.34
C LEU A 226 18.13 1.80 -2.56
N GLN A 227 18.92 2.53 -1.75
CA GLN A 227 20.39 2.44 -1.78
C GLN A 227 20.88 1.02 -1.45
N LEU A 228 20.26 0.36 -0.47
CA LEU A 228 20.57 -1.03 -0.13
C LEU A 228 20.29 -1.96 -1.32
N LEU A 229 19.16 -1.81 -2.02
CA LEU A 229 18.87 -2.63 -3.20
C LEU A 229 19.91 -2.40 -4.30
N ILE A 230 20.25 -1.13 -4.59
CA ILE A 230 21.28 -0.79 -5.59
C ILE A 230 22.60 -1.46 -5.23
N HIS A 231 23.02 -1.36 -3.96
CA HIS A 231 24.27 -1.95 -3.49
C HIS A 231 24.27 -3.49 -3.59
N LEU A 232 23.21 -4.16 -3.12
CA LEU A 232 23.09 -5.62 -3.14
C LEU A 232 23.08 -6.20 -4.56
N VAL A 233 22.41 -5.50 -5.49
CA VAL A 233 22.23 -5.93 -6.88
C VAL A 233 23.43 -5.53 -7.74
N SER A 234 24.13 -4.42 -7.41
CA SER A 234 25.27 -3.88 -8.14
C SER A 234 25.08 -3.86 -9.67
N PRO A 235 24.00 -3.22 -10.19
CA PRO A 235 23.70 -3.22 -11.62
C PRO A 235 24.68 -2.34 -12.43
N HIS A 236 24.82 -2.59 -13.73
CA HIS A 236 25.58 -1.72 -14.64
C HIS A 236 24.81 -0.43 -14.93
N TYR A 237 23.49 -0.55 -15.13
CA TYR A 237 22.58 0.56 -15.40
C TYR A 237 21.41 0.62 -14.41
N LEU A 238 20.96 1.83 -14.10
CA LEU A 238 19.80 2.09 -13.25
C LEU A 238 18.66 2.71 -14.06
N TYR A 239 17.48 2.15 -13.92
CA TYR A 239 16.25 2.62 -14.56
C TYR A 239 15.18 2.81 -13.46
N PRO A 240 14.74 4.04 -13.16
CA PRO A 240 13.68 4.27 -12.19
C PRO A 240 12.30 3.98 -12.79
N ILE A 241 11.43 3.33 -12.02
CA ILE A 241 10.02 3.07 -12.34
C ILE A 241 9.11 3.52 -11.18
N GLY A 242 7.80 3.60 -11.41
CA GLY A 242 6.80 3.82 -10.36
C GLY A 242 6.69 5.25 -9.80
N GLY A 243 7.56 6.19 -10.19
CA GLY A 243 7.58 7.56 -9.68
C GLY A 243 7.38 8.65 -10.73
N ALA A 244 7.15 9.89 -10.28
CA ALA A 244 7.19 11.09 -11.11
C ALA A 244 8.64 11.57 -11.32
N PHE A 245 8.86 12.52 -12.23
CA PHE A 245 10.21 13.06 -12.52
C PHE A 245 10.96 13.55 -11.28
N ARG A 246 10.29 14.14 -10.29
CA ARG A 246 10.93 14.53 -9.01
C ARG A 246 11.52 13.33 -8.26
N HIS A 247 10.79 12.22 -8.21
CA HIS A 247 11.24 10.97 -7.60
C HIS A 247 12.43 10.38 -8.37
N MET A 248 12.36 10.41 -9.70
CA MET A 248 13.45 9.93 -10.56
C MET A 248 14.74 10.75 -10.33
N ASN A 249 14.62 12.08 -10.28
CA ASN A 249 15.74 12.98 -10.02
C ASN A 249 16.40 12.68 -8.67
N ARG A 250 15.60 12.52 -7.60
CA ARG A 250 16.15 12.15 -6.29
C ARG A 250 16.76 10.76 -6.29
N TYR A 251 16.17 9.79 -7.01
CA TYR A 251 16.73 8.45 -7.16
C TYR A 251 18.10 8.47 -7.86
N PHE A 252 18.29 9.32 -8.87
CA PHE A 252 19.59 9.51 -9.50
C PHE A 252 20.63 10.12 -8.54
N GLN A 253 20.24 11.08 -7.70
CA GLN A 253 21.13 11.60 -6.66
C GLN A 253 21.55 10.51 -5.67
N LEU A 254 20.62 9.66 -5.22
CA LEU A 254 20.94 8.51 -4.37
C LEU A 254 21.92 7.54 -5.04
N ALA A 255 21.84 7.39 -6.37
CA ALA A 255 22.76 6.57 -7.14
C ALA A 255 24.15 7.22 -7.27
N GLU A 256 24.21 8.54 -7.49
CA GLU A 256 25.45 9.32 -7.51
C GLU A 256 26.18 9.23 -6.16
N GLU A 257 25.44 9.31 -5.05
CA GLU A 257 25.96 9.07 -3.69
C GLU A 257 26.62 7.67 -3.54
N LEU A 258 26.20 6.69 -4.36
CA LEU A 258 26.77 5.34 -4.41
C LEU A 258 27.86 5.17 -5.50
N GLY A 259 28.25 6.24 -6.18
CA GLY A 259 29.31 6.25 -7.19
C GLY A 259 28.86 5.94 -8.62
N TYR A 260 27.55 5.90 -8.90
CA TYR A 260 27.05 5.79 -10.27
C TYR A 260 27.22 7.11 -11.01
N ARG A 261 27.66 7.03 -12.27
CA ARG A 261 27.76 8.20 -13.16
C ARG A 261 26.47 8.42 -13.94
N ARG A 262 26.28 9.64 -14.48
CA ARG A 262 25.08 10.00 -15.24
C ARG A 262 24.82 9.06 -16.41
N GLU A 263 25.87 8.66 -17.12
CA GLU A 263 25.84 7.68 -18.23
C GLU A 263 25.46 6.26 -17.80
N GLN A 264 25.35 5.97 -16.50
CA GLN A 264 24.85 4.70 -15.96
C GLN A 264 23.39 4.79 -15.50
N THR A 265 22.75 5.96 -15.64
CA THR A 265 21.35 6.18 -15.27
C THR A 265 20.50 6.42 -16.52
N ILE A 266 19.38 5.69 -16.62
CA ILE A 266 18.46 5.74 -17.75
C ILE A 266 17.25 6.57 -17.32
N ALA A 267 16.94 7.63 -18.07
CA ALA A 267 15.82 8.53 -17.79
C ALA A 267 14.89 8.64 -19.01
N PRO A 268 14.09 7.61 -19.32
CA PRO A 268 13.24 7.61 -20.49
C PRO A 268 11.92 8.35 -20.22
N GLN A 269 11.32 8.88 -21.28
CA GLN A 269 9.95 9.37 -21.26
C GLN A 269 8.95 8.23 -21.44
N THR A 270 7.69 8.45 -21.05
CA THR A 270 6.59 7.51 -21.32
C THR A 270 6.52 7.18 -22.81
N GLY A 271 6.58 5.89 -23.15
CA GLY A 271 6.58 5.41 -24.54
C GLY A 271 7.95 5.34 -25.20
N GLN A 272 9.01 5.90 -24.61
CA GLN A 272 10.35 5.87 -25.18
C GLN A 272 11.00 4.50 -25.04
N VAL A 273 11.50 3.96 -26.16
CA VAL A 273 12.19 2.67 -26.21
C VAL A 273 13.64 2.82 -25.72
N VAL A 274 14.07 1.88 -24.87
CA VAL A 274 15.47 1.76 -24.45
C VAL A 274 16.06 0.52 -25.10
N GLU A 275 17.05 0.72 -25.97
CA GLU A 275 17.74 -0.36 -26.67
C GLU A 275 19.11 -0.61 -26.06
N PHE A 276 19.53 -1.87 -26.02
CA PHE A 276 20.89 -2.28 -25.66
C PHE A 276 21.58 -2.88 -26.89
N ASP A 277 22.78 -2.38 -27.23
CA ASP A 277 23.59 -2.92 -28.32
C ASP A 277 24.26 -4.26 -27.94
N SER A 278 24.95 -4.91 -28.89
CA SER A 278 25.65 -6.18 -28.62
C SER A 278 26.78 -6.08 -27.59
N SER A 279 27.25 -4.87 -27.27
CA SER A 279 28.21 -4.61 -26.20
C SER A 279 27.55 -4.29 -24.86
N GLY A 280 26.22 -4.25 -24.80
CA GLY A 280 25.44 -3.96 -23.62
C GLY A 280 25.30 -2.46 -23.31
N ARG A 281 25.69 -1.56 -24.22
CA ARG A 281 25.47 -0.11 -24.03
C ARG A 281 24.04 0.25 -24.40
N PHE A 282 23.41 1.11 -23.60
CA PHE A 282 22.06 1.57 -23.91
C PHE A 282 22.04 2.82 -24.80
N ARG A 283 20.96 2.96 -25.57
CA ARG A 283 20.55 4.22 -26.19
C ARG A 283 19.04 4.42 -26.04
N LEU A 284 18.61 5.66 -25.98
CA LEU A 284 17.19 6.01 -26.10
C LEU A 284 16.84 6.03 -27.59
N ALA A 285 15.88 5.22 -28.01
CA ALA A 285 15.46 5.05 -29.38
C ALA A 285 14.14 5.79 -29.65
N GLU A 286 13.31 5.23 -30.54
CA GLU A 286 12.03 5.81 -30.90
C GLU A 286 11.05 5.91 -29.72
N THR A 287 10.11 6.85 -29.81
CA THR A 287 9.01 6.99 -28.86
C THR A 287 7.74 6.43 -29.47
N LEU A 288 7.22 5.37 -28.88
CA LEU A 288 5.94 4.79 -29.24
C LEU A 288 4.82 5.75 -28.87
N LYS A 289 3.89 5.96 -29.80
CA LYS A 289 2.67 6.73 -29.53
C LYS A 289 1.74 5.89 -28.66
N LEU A 290 1.62 6.26 -27.39
CA LEU A 290 0.69 5.64 -26.45
C LEU A 290 -0.55 6.52 -26.29
N GLU A 291 -1.74 5.96 -26.52
CA GLU A 291 -3.01 6.67 -26.36
C GLU A 291 -3.71 6.19 -25.07
N PRO A 292 -4.01 7.09 -24.11
CA PRO A 292 -4.73 6.69 -22.90
C PRO A 292 -6.17 6.34 -23.27
N LEU A 293 -6.65 5.20 -22.76
CA LEU A 293 -8.06 4.80 -22.86
C LEU A 293 -8.76 5.12 -21.55
N PHE A 294 -9.87 5.84 -21.61
CA PHE A 294 -10.66 6.18 -20.44
C PHE A 294 -11.74 5.12 -20.21
N ILE A 295 -11.91 4.65 -18.98
CA ILE A 295 -12.94 3.66 -18.63
C ILE A 295 -13.88 4.28 -17.61
N ASN A 296 -15.18 4.25 -17.90
CA ASN A 296 -16.22 4.61 -16.94
C ASN A 296 -16.95 3.36 -16.48
N GLN A 297 -16.67 2.91 -15.26
CA GLN A 297 -17.21 1.65 -14.70
C GLN A 297 -16.91 0.44 -15.59
N ASN A 298 -17.83 0.10 -16.50
CA ASN A 298 -17.73 -1.04 -17.40
C ASN A 298 -17.66 -0.64 -18.89
N GLU A 299 -17.65 0.66 -19.20
CA GLU A 299 -17.64 1.17 -20.57
C GLU A 299 -16.27 1.76 -20.93
N LEU A 300 -15.71 1.28 -22.03
CA LEU A 300 -14.53 1.86 -22.64
C LEU A 300 -14.95 3.13 -23.39
N LYS A 301 -14.50 4.29 -22.92
CA LYS A 301 -14.62 5.56 -23.65
C LYS A 301 -13.35 5.75 -24.48
N LYS A 302 -13.53 5.78 -25.80
CA LYS A 302 -12.50 6.23 -26.73
C LYS A 302 -12.32 7.74 -26.62
#